data_AF-A0A662U8F7-F1
#
_entry.id   AF-A0A662U8F7-F1
#
_cell.length_a   1.000
_cell.length_b   1.000
_cell.length_c   1.000
_cell.angle_alpha   90.00
_cell.angle_beta   90.00
_cell.angle_gamma   90.00
#
_symmetry.space_group_name_H-M   'P 1'
#
loop_
_entity.id
_entity.type
_entity.pdbx_description
1 polymer ?
#
loop_
_entity_poly.entity_id
_entity_poly.type
_entity_poly.pdbx_seq_one_letter_code
_entity_poly.pdbx_strand_id
1 'polypeptide(L)' 'LFGRVNMNVYTTGRKLIEAGVIPGEDMLPEVAYVKLSWLLAQTRDPAKVREMMLTNYVNEINPVHTPDLYPRWIDLPTT' A
#
# COMPACT_ATOMS: atom_id res chain seq x y z
N LEU A 1 -1.22 9.62 -5.18
CA LEU A 1 -1.99 8.37 -4.99
C LEU A 1 -1.36 7.22 -5.78
N PHE A 2 -1.10 7.43 -7.07
CA PHE A 2 -0.65 6.36 -7.96
C PHE A 2 0.81 5.95 -7.69
N GLY A 3 1.02 4.67 -7.38
CA GLY A 3 2.34 4.05 -7.28
C GLY A 3 2.56 3.27 -5.98
N ARG A 4 3.54 2.37 -6.03
CA ARG A 4 3.90 1.47 -4.93
C ARG A 4 4.88 2.10 -3.95
N VAL A 5 4.59 1.98 -2.67
CA VAL A 5 5.50 2.36 -1.57
C VAL A 5 6.63 1.34 -1.47
N ASN A 6 7.88 1.81 -1.57
CA ASN A 6 9.06 1.01 -1.26
C ASN A 6 9.91 1.68 -0.18
N MET A 7 9.77 1.19 1.05
CA MET A 7 10.48 1.73 2.22
C MET A 7 11.96 1.31 2.29
N ASN A 8 12.44 0.39 1.43
CA ASN A 8 13.84 -0.06 1.46
C ASN A 8 14.81 0.88 0.72
N VAL A 9 14.30 1.76 -0.15
CA VAL A 9 15.13 2.62 -1.02
C VAL A 9 15.89 3.67 -0.22
N TYR A 10 15.20 4.33 0.73
CA TYR A 10 15.77 5.44 1.49
C TYR A 10 16.02 5.06 2.94
N THR A 11 17.04 5.68 3.54
CA THR A 11 17.40 5.48 4.96
C THR A 11 16.25 5.81 5.90
N THR A 12 15.44 6.83 5.56
CA THR A 12 14.24 7.21 6.31
C THR A 12 13.19 6.10 6.31
N GLY A 13 12.94 5.46 5.16
CA GLY A 13 12.01 4.34 5.06
C GLY A 13 12.47 3.12 5.85
N ARG A 14 13.77 2.80 5.82
CA ARG A 14 14.35 1.70 6.61
C ARG A 14 14.18 1.92 8.11
N LYS A 15 14.40 3.15 8.59
CA LYS A 15 14.14 3.53 10.00
C LYS A 15 12.68 3.35 10.41
N LEU A 16 11.73 3.59 9.50
CA LEU A 16 10.31 3.37 9.76
C LEU A 16 9.97 1.88 9.86
N ILE A 17 10.57 1.05 9.00
CA ILE A 17 10.45 -0.41 9.12
C ILE A 17 11.00 -0.90 10.46
N GLU A 18 12.17 -0.41 10.88
CA GLU A 18 12.78 -0.74 12.18
C GLU A 18 11.89 -0.33 13.37
N ALA A 19 11.15 0.78 13.22
CA ALA A 19 10.16 1.23 14.20
C ALA A 19 8.84 0.42 14.19
N GLY A 20 8.71 -0.58 13.30
CA GLY A 20 7.53 -1.44 13.22
C GLY A 20 6.44 -0.97 12.25
N VAL A 21 6.72 0.02 11.39
CA VAL A 21 5.76 0.48 10.38
C VAL A 21 5.52 -0.59 9.32
N ILE A 22 4.25 -0.81 8.97
CA ILE A 22 3.83 -1.77 7.95
C ILE A 22 3.74 -1.06 6.60
N PRO A 23 4.46 -1.51 5.55
CA PRO A 23 4.31 -0.96 4.21
C PRO A 23 2.93 -1.30 3.63
N GLY A 24 2.27 -0.29 3.08
CA GLY A 24 0.97 -0.44 2.41
C GLY A 24 1.05 -0.90 0.95
N GLU A 25 2.25 -1.19 0.43
CA GLU A 25 2.48 -1.58 -0.97
C GLU A 25 1.86 -0.57 -1.95
N ASP A 26 0.91 -1.01 -2.78
CA ASP A 26 0.15 -0.19 -3.74
C ASP A 26 -1.30 0.08 -3.28
N MET A 27 -1.60 -0.16 -2.00
CA MET A 27 -2.95 0.03 -1.51
C MET A 27 -3.30 1.52 -1.44
N LEU A 28 -4.51 1.87 -1.90
CA LEU A 28 -5.04 3.21 -1.71
C LEU A 28 -5.11 3.55 -0.21
N PRO A 29 -4.75 4.78 0.21
CA PRO A 29 -4.76 5.16 1.62
C PRO A 29 -6.12 4.92 2.31
N GLU A 30 -7.22 5.18 1.59
CA GLU A 30 -8.59 4.97 2.06
C GLU A 30 -8.87 3.48 2.28
N VAL A 31 -8.42 2.62 1.36
CA VAL A 31 -8.58 1.17 1.45
C VAL A 31 -7.72 0.60 2.59
N ALA A 32 -6.51 1.10 2.76
CA ALA A 32 -5.64 0.73 3.88
C ALA A 32 -6.28 1.05 5.24
N TYR A 33 -6.93 2.21 5.35
CA TYR A 33 -7.66 2.60 6.56
C TYR A 33 -8.86 1.68 6.86
N VAL A 34 -9.69 1.38 5.85
CA VAL A 34 -10.85 0.49 6.00
C VAL A 34 -10.40 -0.93 6.34
N LYS A 35 -9.38 -1.43 5.64
CA LYS A 35 -8.82 -2.77 5.88
C LYS A 35 -8.26 -2.89 7.30
N LEU A 36 -7.50 -1.90 7.77
CA LEU A 36 -7.01 -1.89 9.14
C LEU A 36 -8.15 -1.85 10.17
N SER A 37 -9.18 -1.04 9.94
CA SER A 37 -10.35 -0.98 10.81
C SER A 37 -11.06 -2.35 10.91
N TRP A 38 -11.18 -3.06 9.79
CA TRP A 38 -11.72 -4.41 9.76
C TRP A 38 -10.81 -5.42 10.48
N LEU A 39 -9.49 -5.38 10.25
CA LEU A 39 -8.53 -6.30 10.87
C LEU A 39 -8.46 -6.17 12.39
N LEU A 40 -8.52 -4.96 12.91
CA LEU A 40 -8.50 -4.71 14.36
C LEU A 40 -9.77 -5.22 15.07
N ALA A 41 -10.85 -5.48 14.32
CA ALA A 41 -12.03 -6.18 14.83
C ALA A 41 -11.84 -7.72 14.84
N GLN A 42 -10.97 -8.26 13.98
CA GLN A 42 -10.70 -9.70 13.88
C GLN A 42 -9.60 -10.18 14.84
N THR A 43 -8.56 -9.38 15.04
CA THR A 43 -7.42 -9.75 15.89
C THR A 43 -6.77 -8.52 16.54
N ARG A 44 -6.18 -8.74 17.72
CA ARG A 44 -5.37 -7.75 18.46
C ARG A 44 -3.87 -8.07 18.41
N ASP A 45 -3.49 -9.21 17.82
CA ASP A 45 -2.09 -9.59 17.64
C ASP A 45 -1.45 -8.77 16.50
N PRO A 46 -0.48 -7.89 16.79
CA PRO A 46 0.17 -7.06 15.77
C PRO A 46 0.87 -7.86 14.67
N ALA A 47 1.41 -9.04 14.98
CA ALA A 47 2.07 -9.89 13.99
C ALA A 47 1.07 -10.39 12.95
N LYS A 48 -0.11 -10.81 13.43
CA LYS A 48 -1.20 -11.26 12.57
C LYS A 48 -1.84 -10.12 11.78
N VAL A 49 -1.98 -8.93 12.38
CA VAL A 49 -2.42 -7.73 11.65
C VAL A 49 -1.46 -7.42 10.50
N ARG A 50 -0.15 -7.51 10.75
CA ARG A 50 0.88 -7.28 9.71
C ARG A 50 0.77 -8.29 8.56
N GLU A 51 0.61 -9.57 8.87
CA GLU A 51 0.43 -10.62 7.87
C GLU A 51 -0.83 -10.38 7.03
N MET A 52 -1.96 -10.10 7.68
CA MET A 52 -3.23 -9.90 7.02
C MET A 52 -3.29 -8.58 6.23
N MET A 53 -2.60 -7.52 6.68
CA MET A 53 -2.47 -6.28 5.91
C MET A 53 -1.76 -6.51 4.57
N LEU A 54 -0.72 -7.34 4.56
CA LEU A 54 0.10 -7.67 3.39
C LEU A 54 -0.50 -8.78 2.51
N THR A 55 -1.52 -9.48 3.00
CA THR A 55 -2.24 -10.51 2.23
C THR A 55 -3.28 -9.85 1.33
N ASN A 56 -3.29 -10.19 0.05
CA ASN A 56 -4.31 -9.72 -0.89
C ASN A 56 -5.60 -10.55 -0.75
N TYR A 57 -6.74 -9.90 -0.48
CA TYR A 57 -8.04 -10.57 -0.36
C TYR A 57 -9.01 -10.26 -1.51
N VAL A 58 -9.02 -9.01 -1.99
CA VAL A 58 -10.00 -8.48 -2.95
C VAL A 58 -9.36 -7.63 -4.06
N ASN A 59 -8.09 -7.91 -4.40
CA ASN A 59 -7.27 -7.17 -5.36
C ASN A 59 -6.92 -5.75 -4.94
N GLU A 60 -6.77 -5.52 -3.63
CA GLU A 60 -6.31 -4.25 -3.07
C GLU A 60 -4.78 -4.06 -3.15
N ILE A 61 -4.03 -5.11 -3.46
CA ILE A 61 -2.57 -5.05 -3.68
C ILE A 61 -2.25 -5.66 -5.04
N ASN A 62 -1.61 -4.87 -5.91
CA ASN A 62 -1.12 -5.33 -7.20
C ASN A 62 0.35 -5.75 -7.12
N PRO A 63 0.74 -6.90 -7.71
CA PRO A 63 2.14 -7.32 -7.74
C PRO A 63 2.99 -6.47 -8.70
N VAL A 64 2.38 -6.00 -9.81
CA VAL A 64 3.04 -5.30 -10.90
C VAL A 64 2.22 -4.10 -11.32
N HIS A 65 2.90 -2.99 -11.56
CA HIS A 65 2.33 -1.80 -12.16
C HIS A 65 2.57 -1.78 -13.66
N THR A 66 1.50 -1.61 -14.42
CA THR A 66 1.58 -1.37 -15.86
C THR A 66 1.34 0.13 -16.15
N PRO A 67 1.91 0.69 -17.23
CA PRO A 67 1.78 2.11 -17.54
C PRO A 67 0.33 2.61 -17.71
N ASP A 68 -0.60 1.72 -18.09
CA ASP A 68 -2.03 2.00 -18.24
C ASP A 68 -2.76 2.29 -16.91
N LEU A 69 -2.19 1.88 -15.77
CA LEU A 69 -2.74 2.18 -14.44
C LEU A 69 -2.54 3.64 -14.02
N TYR A 70 -1.71 4.39 -14.76
CA TYR A 70 -1.42 5.78 -14.46
C TYR A 70 -2.25 6.71 -15.34
N PRO A 71 -2.67 7.87 -14.83
CA PRO A 71 -3.46 8.81 -15.62
C PRO A 71 -2.67 9.33 -16.83
N ARG A 72 -3.27 9.25 -18.03
CA ARG A 72 -2.66 9.70 -19.31
C ARG A 72 -2.87 11.19 -19.60
N TRP A 73 -2.82 12.03 -18.58
CA TRP A 73 -3.12 13.47 -18.73
C TRP A 73 -2.03 14.23 -19.50
N ILE A 74 -0.83 13.65 -19.60
CA ILE A 74 0.32 14.20 -20.34
C ILE A 74 0.19 13.97 -21.85
N ASP A 75 -0.62 13.00 -22.29
CA ASP A 75 -0.79 12.65 -23.71
C ASP A 75 -1.98 13.37 -24.37
N LEU A 76 -2.64 14.28 -23.65
CA LEU A 76 -3.75 15.04 -24.21
C LEU A 76 -3.20 16.15 -25.12
N PRO A 77 -3.71 16.30 -26.35
CA PRO A 77 -3.30 17.40 -27.21
C PRO A 77 -3.65 18.71 -26.52
N THR A 78 -2.63 19.51 -26.18
CA THR A 78 -2.80 20.90 -25.77
C THR A 78 -3.29 21.67 -26.99
N THR A 79 -4.61 21.84 -27.12
CA THR A 79 -5.21 22.80 -28.05
C THR A 79 -4.80 24.22 -27.71
#